data_AF-A0A957WXV6-F1
#
_entry.id   AF-A0A957WXV6-F1
#
_cell.length_a   1.000
_cell.length_b   1.000
_cell.length_c   1.000
_cell.angle_alpha   90.00
_cell.angle_beta   90.00
_cell.angle_gamma   90.00
#
_symmetry.space_group_name_H-M   'P 1'
#
loop_
_entity.id
_entity.type
_entity.pdbx_description
1 polymer ?
#
loop_
_entity_poly.entity_id
_entity_poly.type
_entity_poly.pdbx_seq_one_letter_code
_entity_poly.pdbx_strand_id
1 'polypeptide(L)'
;FLILTIAGERLELSRLLRLPTSAIQLFLAVVLLYVGGLIVAFFAPLGGARLLGGALVALAFWLLRYDIARRRIKAGGQARFTALCLLSGYGWLAIAGLLAIRYPGQLAGPYYDALLHAIFLGFVFTMIFGHAPIVFPAVLQRPLPYRPRFYSHLLLLHITLAVRIAGDLLLSMSLRQWGALLNALVVLLFLGNTVAALVAGAKGERSYREREMAG
;
A
#
# COMPACT_ATOMS: atom_id res chain seq x y z
N PHE A 1 -4.30 -10.88 -8.15
CA PHE A 1 -5.58 -10.15 -8.00
C PHE A 1 -5.38 -8.75 -7.40
N LEU A 2 -5.17 -8.61 -6.09
CA LEU A 2 -5.10 -7.29 -5.39
C LEU A 2 -4.20 -6.25 -6.07
N ILE A 3 -3.02 -6.67 -6.54
CA ILE A 3 -2.07 -5.78 -7.22
C ILE A 3 -2.68 -5.12 -8.47
N LEU A 4 -3.34 -5.92 -9.32
CA LEU A 4 -3.98 -5.43 -10.53
C LEU A 4 -5.25 -4.63 -10.22
N THR A 5 -6.00 -5.02 -9.19
CA THR A 5 -7.18 -4.27 -8.74
C THR A 5 -6.80 -2.86 -8.29
N ILE A 6 -5.81 -2.75 -7.39
CA ILE A 6 -5.30 -1.45 -6.92
C ILE A 6 -4.73 -0.67 -8.09
N ALA A 7 -3.89 -1.28 -8.93
CA ALA A 7 -3.30 -0.59 -10.07
C ALA A 7 -4.35 -0.09 -11.08
N GLY A 8 -5.42 -0.85 -11.31
CA GLY A 8 -6.54 -0.46 -12.15
C GLY A 8 -7.30 0.75 -11.61
N GLU A 9 -7.67 0.73 -10.32
CA GLU A 9 -8.29 1.87 -9.64
C GLU A 9 -7.40 3.13 -9.75
N ARG A 10 -6.08 2.96 -9.54
CA ARG A 10 -5.11 4.06 -9.64
C ARG A 10 -4.96 4.60 -11.06
N LEU A 11 -5.01 3.75 -12.08
CA LEU A 11 -5.06 4.16 -13.46
C LEU A 11 -6.32 4.98 -13.75
N GLU A 12 -7.49 4.51 -13.30
CA GLU A 12 -8.77 5.21 -13.48
C GLU A 12 -8.73 6.62 -12.90
N LEU A 13 -8.25 6.76 -11.66
CA LEU A 13 -8.10 8.07 -11.02
C LEU A 13 -7.08 8.96 -11.74
N SER A 14 -6.01 8.38 -12.27
CA SER A 14 -5.00 9.12 -13.03
C SER A 14 -5.50 9.56 -14.42
N ARG A 15 -6.49 8.88 -15.01
CA ARG A 15 -7.10 9.31 -16.29
C ARG A 15 -7.82 10.66 -16.18
N LEU A 16 -8.29 11.03 -14.98
CA LEU A 16 -8.81 12.37 -14.71
C LEU A 16 -7.77 13.49 -14.96
N LEU A 17 -6.47 13.15 -14.97
CA LEU A 17 -5.37 14.06 -15.29
C LEU A 17 -4.98 14.07 -16.79
N ARG A 18 -5.75 13.42 -17.67
CA ARG A 18 -5.47 13.30 -19.11
C ARG A 18 -4.08 12.69 -19.40
N LEU A 19 -3.92 11.41 -19.04
CA LEU A 19 -2.70 10.66 -19.36
C LEU A 19 -2.47 10.58 -20.88
N PRO A 20 -1.20 10.66 -21.35
CA PRO A 20 -0.90 10.44 -22.76
C PRO A 20 -1.16 8.97 -23.14
N THR A 21 -1.51 8.74 -24.41
CA THR A 21 -1.79 7.39 -24.94
C THR A 21 -0.64 6.42 -24.69
N SER A 22 0.61 6.89 -24.76
CA SER A 22 1.81 6.10 -24.47
C SER A 22 1.87 5.58 -23.03
N ALA A 23 1.37 6.35 -22.05
CA ALA A 23 1.31 5.90 -20.66
C ALA A 23 0.28 4.78 -20.49
N ILE A 24 -0.85 4.85 -21.18
CA ILE A 24 -1.88 3.80 -21.17
C ILE A 24 -1.34 2.53 -21.85
N GLN A 25 -0.70 2.67 -23.02
CA GLN A 25 -0.07 1.54 -23.73
C GLN A 25 1.02 0.88 -22.88
N LEU A 26 1.85 1.67 -22.19
CA LEU A 26 2.86 1.13 -21.29
C LEU A 26 2.23 0.37 -20.12
N PHE A 27 1.14 0.87 -19.54
CA PHE A 27 0.41 0.15 -18.50
C PHE A 27 -0.12 -1.18 -19.00
N LEU A 28 -0.75 -1.20 -20.18
CA LEU A 28 -1.26 -2.42 -20.80
C LEU A 28 -0.11 -3.41 -21.09
N ALA A 29 1.03 -2.94 -21.57
CA ALA A 29 2.21 -3.77 -21.78
C ALA A 29 2.71 -4.41 -20.47
N VAL A 30 2.70 -3.66 -19.35
CA VAL A 30 3.06 -4.18 -18.03
C VAL A 30 2.05 -5.22 -17.54
N VAL A 31 0.75 -5.00 -17.76
CA VAL A 31 -0.29 -5.98 -17.42
C VAL A 31 -0.14 -7.25 -18.25
N LEU A 32 0.12 -7.12 -19.56
CA LEU A 32 0.39 -8.26 -20.44
C LEU A 32 1.65 -9.01 -20.01
N LEU A 33 2.71 -8.31 -19.58
CA LEU A 33 3.90 -8.93 -19.01
C LEU A 33 3.58 -9.72 -17.73
N TYR A 34 2.73 -9.17 -16.86
CA TYR A 34 2.28 -9.84 -15.65
C TYR A 34 1.48 -11.12 -15.98
N VAL A 35 0.49 -11.02 -16.86
CA VAL A 35 -0.33 -12.17 -17.28
C VAL A 35 0.50 -13.21 -18.02
N GLY A 36 1.39 -12.78 -18.92
CA GLY A 36 2.35 -13.66 -19.61
C GLY A 36 3.27 -14.37 -18.62
N GLY A 37 3.75 -13.66 -17.59
CA GLY A 37 4.54 -14.25 -16.50
C GLY A 37 3.79 -15.36 -15.75
N LEU A 38 2.48 -15.19 -15.51
CA LEU A 38 1.64 -16.25 -14.92
C LEU A 38 1.55 -17.47 -15.85
N ILE A 39 1.31 -17.26 -17.14
CA ILE A 39 1.22 -18.35 -18.14
C ILE A 39 2.55 -19.10 -18.22
N VAL A 40 3.67 -18.38 -18.30
CA VAL A 40 5.00 -18.98 -18.34
C VAL A 40 5.30 -19.73 -17.03
N ALA A 41 4.80 -19.28 -15.88
CA ALA A 41 5.02 -19.96 -14.61
C ALA A 41 4.44 -21.39 -14.58
N PHE A 42 3.42 -21.70 -15.40
CA PHE A 42 2.90 -23.07 -15.53
C PHE A 42 3.90 -24.03 -16.19
N PHE A 43 4.67 -23.56 -17.17
CA PHE A 43 5.60 -24.39 -17.94
C PHE A 43 7.05 -24.27 -17.46
N ALA A 44 7.43 -23.09 -16.98
CA ALA A 44 8.76 -22.75 -16.49
C ALA A 44 8.66 -21.91 -15.21
N PRO A 45 8.42 -22.54 -14.04
CA PRO A 45 8.11 -21.84 -12.79
C PRO A 45 9.12 -20.76 -12.40
N LEU A 46 10.42 -21.03 -12.56
CA LEU A 46 11.47 -20.06 -12.24
C LEU A 46 11.50 -18.87 -13.21
N GLY A 47 11.29 -19.13 -14.50
CA GLY A 47 11.23 -18.08 -15.53
C GLY A 47 10.00 -17.20 -15.36
N GLY A 48 8.83 -17.83 -15.15
CA GLY A 48 7.57 -17.13 -14.89
C GLY A 48 7.64 -16.27 -13.64
N ALA A 49 8.20 -16.77 -12.54
CA ALA A 49 8.39 -15.99 -11.31
C ALA A 49 9.26 -14.73 -11.53
N ARG A 50 10.34 -14.83 -12.33
CA ARG A 50 11.16 -13.65 -12.67
C ARG A 50 10.42 -12.67 -13.56
N LEU A 51 9.64 -13.13 -14.54
CA LEU A 51 8.81 -12.27 -15.38
C LEU A 51 7.75 -11.52 -14.55
N LEU A 52 7.10 -12.23 -13.62
CA LEU A 52 6.18 -11.63 -12.66
C LEU A 52 6.89 -10.56 -11.82
N GLY A 53 8.06 -10.87 -11.27
CA GLY A 53 8.86 -9.90 -10.53
C GLY A 53 9.22 -8.66 -11.35
N GLY A 54 9.61 -8.85 -12.62
CA GLY A 54 9.86 -7.77 -13.57
C GLY A 54 8.62 -6.92 -13.83
N ALA A 55 7.46 -7.55 -13.99
CA ALA A 55 6.18 -6.85 -14.13
C ALA A 55 5.82 -6.04 -12.88
N LEU A 56 6.07 -6.57 -11.68
CA LEU A 56 5.84 -5.83 -10.42
C LEU A 56 6.74 -4.59 -10.32
N VAL A 57 8.02 -4.72 -10.66
CA VAL A 57 8.97 -3.58 -10.69
C VAL A 57 8.53 -2.56 -11.74
N ALA A 58 8.19 -2.99 -12.95
CA ALA A 58 7.72 -2.10 -14.01
C ALA A 58 6.42 -1.39 -13.63
N LEU A 59 5.49 -2.10 -12.97
CA LEU A 59 4.23 -1.54 -12.47
C LEU A 59 4.48 -0.51 -11.37
N ALA A 60 5.39 -0.80 -10.43
CA ALA A 60 5.79 0.15 -9.40
C ALA A 60 6.37 1.44 -10.01
N PHE A 61 7.24 1.32 -11.02
CA PHE A 61 7.78 2.49 -11.71
C PHE A 61 6.73 3.25 -12.51
N TRP A 62 5.80 2.55 -13.15
CA TRP A 62 4.67 3.18 -13.84
C TRP A 62 3.79 3.97 -12.87
N LEU A 63 3.39 3.33 -11.76
CA LEU A 63 2.57 3.95 -10.71
C LEU A 63 3.29 5.12 -10.08
N LEU A 64 4.58 4.96 -9.77
CA LEU A 64 5.40 6.09 -9.41
C LEU A 64 5.21 7.16 -10.48
N ARG A 65 5.55 6.92 -11.76
CA ARG A 65 5.67 7.92 -12.84
C ARG A 65 4.40 8.71 -13.15
N TYR A 66 3.27 8.02 -13.18
CA TYR A 66 2.03 8.53 -13.76
C TYR A 66 0.91 8.75 -12.74
N ASP A 67 1.03 8.25 -11.51
CA ASP A 67 -0.01 8.42 -10.50
C ASP A 67 -0.09 9.87 -9.96
N ILE A 68 -1.32 10.33 -9.73
CA ILE A 68 -1.64 11.63 -9.11
C ILE A 68 -1.00 11.82 -7.72
N ALA A 69 -0.66 10.75 -7.00
CA ALA A 69 -0.05 10.78 -5.68
C ALA A 69 1.18 11.69 -5.62
N ARG A 70 2.02 11.70 -6.67
CA ARG A 70 3.18 12.62 -6.73
C ARG A 70 2.80 14.08 -6.60
N ARG A 71 1.71 14.50 -7.26
CA ARG A 71 1.28 15.90 -7.26
C ARG A 71 0.70 16.27 -5.90
N ARG A 72 0.00 15.31 -5.27
CA ARG A 72 -0.58 15.47 -3.93
C ARG A 72 0.46 15.53 -2.80
N ILE A 73 1.71 15.15 -3.03
CA ILE A 73 2.76 15.27 -1.99
C ILE A 73 3.01 16.73 -1.57
N LYS A 74 2.81 17.67 -2.49
CA LYS A 74 2.94 19.12 -2.25
C LYS A 74 1.69 19.71 -1.60
N ALA A 75 0.60 18.96 -1.52
CA ALA A 75 -0.58 19.38 -0.78
C ALA A 75 -0.32 19.33 0.73
N GLY A 76 -1.21 19.92 1.53
CA GLY A 76 -1.19 19.83 2.99
C GLY A 76 -2.16 18.76 3.52
N GLY A 77 -2.03 18.45 4.82
CA GLY A 77 -3.00 17.64 5.56
C GLY A 77 -3.17 16.21 5.03
N GLN A 78 -4.43 15.78 4.91
CA GLN A 78 -4.81 14.42 4.51
C GLN A 78 -4.27 14.04 3.13
N ALA A 79 -4.30 14.95 2.16
CA ALA A 79 -3.85 14.66 0.80
C ALA A 79 -2.36 14.28 0.74
N ARG A 80 -1.53 14.95 1.55
CA ARG A 80 -0.10 14.62 1.67
C ARG A 80 0.13 13.27 2.33
N PHE A 81 -0.63 12.98 3.38
CA PHE A 81 -0.55 11.70 4.07
C PHE A 81 -0.91 10.54 3.12
N THR A 82 -2.04 10.65 2.42
CA THR A 82 -2.43 9.68 1.39
C THR A 82 -1.35 9.55 0.32
N ALA A 83 -0.81 10.66 -0.19
CA ALA A 83 0.28 10.61 -1.17
C ALA A 83 1.51 9.84 -0.67
N LEU A 84 1.93 10.07 0.59
CA LEU A 84 3.07 9.38 1.18
C LEU A 84 2.83 7.88 1.34
N CYS A 85 1.63 7.49 1.80
CA CYS A 85 1.20 6.09 1.86
C CYS A 85 1.29 5.39 0.48
N LEU A 86 0.77 6.05 -0.57
CA LEU A 86 0.75 5.49 -1.91
C LEU A 86 2.16 5.33 -2.47
N LEU A 87 2.97 6.38 -2.39
CA LEU A 87 4.33 6.39 -2.92
C LEU A 87 5.23 5.38 -2.20
N SER A 88 5.11 5.28 -0.87
CA SER A 88 5.87 4.30 -0.11
C SER A 88 5.40 2.86 -0.39
N GLY A 89 4.09 2.66 -0.60
CA GLY A 89 3.54 1.40 -1.09
C GLY A 89 4.13 0.97 -2.43
N TYR A 90 4.28 1.89 -3.40
CA TYR A 90 4.93 1.57 -4.68
C TYR A 90 6.39 1.16 -4.49
N GLY A 91 7.10 1.79 -3.54
CA GLY A 91 8.45 1.36 -3.16
C GLY A 91 8.50 -0.10 -2.70
N TRP A 92 7.56 -0.50 -1.84
CA TRP A 92 7.44 -1.89 -1.41
C TRP A 92 7.03 -2.86 -2.52
N LEU A 93 6.20 -2.42 -3.47
CA LEU A 93 5.86 -3.22 -4.65
C LEU A 93 7.09 -3.50 -5.51
N ALA A 94 7.98 -2.50 -5.68
CA ALA A 94 9.26 -2.70 -6.36
C ALA A 94 10.15 -3.68 -5.60
N ILE A 95 10.24 -3.56 -4.27
CA ILE A 95 11.01 -4.50 -3.42
C ILE A 95 10.46 -5.93 -3.56
N ALA A 96 9.14 -6.12 -3.54
CA ALA A 96 8.52 -7.42 -3.77
C ALA A 96 8.88 -8.00 -5.15
N GLY A 97 8.87 -7.18 -6.20
CA GLY A 97 9.29 -7.60 -7.53
C GLY A 97 10.77 -8.00 -7.60
N LEU A 98 11.65 -7.26 -6.93
CA LEU A 98 13.08 -7.61 -6.83
C LEU A 98 13.30 -8.92 -6.08
N LEU A 99 12.56 -9.15 -4.99
CA LEU A 99 12.59 -10.41 -4.25
C LEU A 99 12.15 -11.59 -5.14
N ALA A 100 11.09 -11.41 -5.94
CA ALA A 100 10.61 -12.43 -6.87
C ALA A 100 11.65 -12.78 -7.96
N ILE A 101 12.39 -11.77 -8.44
CA ILE A 101 13.47 -11.97 -9.42
C ILE A 101 14.66 -12.72 -8.79
N ARG A 102 15.04 -12.32 -7.56
CA ARG A 102 16.22 -12.82 -6.87
C ARG A 102 16.03 -14.23 -6.31
N TYR A 103 14.83 -14.51 -5.79
CA TYR A 103 14.43 -15.77 -5.17
C TYR A 103 13.18 -16.34 -5.86
N PRO A 104 13.28 -16.73 -7.15
CA PRO A 104 12.13 -17.21 -7.91
C PRO A 104 11.70 -18.61 -7.48
N GLY A 105 10.41 -18.93 -7.68
CA GLY A 105 9.86 -20.27 -7.47
C GLY A 105 9.76 -20.73 -6.02
N GLN A 106 9.93 -19.84 -5.05
CA GLN A 106 9.72 -20.14 -3.65
C GLN A 106 8.21 -20.30 -3.39
N LEU A 107 7.80 -21.47 -2.87
CA LEU A 107 6.41 -21.74 -2.48
C LEU A 107 6.19 -21.59 -0.97
N ALA A 108 7.26 -21.60 -0.19
CA ALA A 108 7.27 -21.48 1.26
C ALA A 108 8.64 -20.98 1.75
N GLY A 109 8.74 -20.72 3.06
CA GLY A 109 9.99 -20.34 3.72
C GLY A 109 10.26 -18.83 3.75
N PRO A 110 11.39 -18.41 4.35
CA PRO A 110 11.65 -17.01 4.68
C PRO A 110 11.62 -16.06 3.48
N TYR A 111 12.18 -16.46 2.32
CA TYR A 111 12.18 -15.58 1.14
C TYR A 111 10.78 -15.37 0.55
N TYR A 112 9.96 -16.42 0.53
CA TYR A 112 8.56 -16.31 0.13
C TYR A 112 7.78 -15.43 1.10
N ASP A 113 8.02 -15.62 2.39
CA ASP A 113 7.43 -14.83 3.47
C ASP A 113 7.79 -13.34 3.38
N ALA A 114 9.05 -13.00 3.08
CA ALA A 114 9.49 -11.62 2.81
C ALA A 114 8.74 -11.00 1.63
N LEU A 115 8.58 -11.74 0.55
CA LEU A 115 7.85 -11.32 -0.64
C LEU A 115 6.37 -11.06 -0.31
N LEU A 116 5.73 -11.95 0.44
CA LEU A 116 4.34 -11.77 0.88
C LEU A 116 4.21 -10.55 1.79
N HIS A 117 5.11 -10.35 2.75
CA HIS A 117 5.08 -9.19 3.63
C HIS A 117 5.30 -7.87 2.87
N ALA A 118 6.20 -7.85 1.89
CA ALA A 118 6.40 -6.69 1.03
C ALA A 118 5.13 -6.36 0.21
N ILE A 119 4.42 -7.37 -0.31
CA ILE A 119 3.16 -7.16 -1.05
C ILE A 119 2.03 -6.75 -0.11
N PHE A 120 1.72 -7.56 0.89
CA PHE A 120 0.53 -7.36 1.72
C PHE A 120 0.71 -6.21 2.71
N LEU A 121 1.76 -6.22 3.53
CA LEU A 121 1.96 -5.14 4.50
C LEU A 121 2.56 -3.90 3.83
N GLY A 122 3.58 -4.11 3.00
CA GLY A 122 4.29 -3.02 2.36
C GLY A 122 3.46 -2.27 1.32
N PHE A 123 2.84 -2.98 0.37
CA PHE A 123 2.04 -2.36 -0.69
C PHE A 123 0.55 -2.27 -0.34
N VAL A 124 -0.14 -3.34 0.06
CA VAL A 124 -1.60 -3.29 0.26
C VAL A 124 -2.00 -2.50 1.52
N PHE A 125 -1.38 -2.76 2.68
CA PHE A 125 -1.75 -2.07 3.92
C PHE A 125 -1.40 -0.58 3.90
N THR A 126 -0.31 -0.19 3.24
CA THR A 126 -0.02 1.25 3.05
C THR A 126 -1.12 1.92 2.21
N MET A 127 -1.66 1.25 1.20
CA MET A 127 -2.84 1.75 0.45
C MET A 127 -4.06 1.87 1.36
N ILE A 128 -4.32 0.87 2.21
CA ILE A 128 -5.41 0.90 3.19
C ILE A 128 -5.25 2.10 4.12
N PHE A 129 -4.06 2.33 4.67
CA PHE A 129 -3.78 3.48 5.54
C PHE A 129 -4.05 4.81 4.83
N GLY A 130 -3.58 4.94 3.59
CA GLY A 130 -3.74 6.16 2.81
C GLY A 130 -5.20 6.51 2.49
N HIS A 131 -6.04 5.50 2.24
CA HIS A 131 -7.44 5.69 1.87
C HIS A 131 -8.41 5.60 3.04
N ALA A 132 -8.01 5.05 4.19
CA ALA A 132 -8.86 4.95 5.38
C ALA A 132 -9.54 6.28 5.78
N PRO A 133 -8.86 7.44 5.81
CA PRO A 133 -9.49 8.72 6.10
C PRO A 133 -10.53 9.20 5.05
N ILE A 134 -10.61 8.55 3.89
CA ILE A 134 -11.58 8.84 2.82
C ILE A 134 -12.73 7.82 2.87
N VAL A 135 -12.39 6.53 2.94
CA VAL A 135 -13.35 5.42 2.86
C VAL A 135 -14.18 5.31 4.13
N PHE A 136 -13.58 5.41 5.32
CA PHE A 136 -14.34 5.24 6.56
C PHE A 136 -15.45 6.28 6.73
N PRO A 137 -15.22 7.59 6.48
CA PRO A 137 -16.31 8.56 6.49
C PRO A 137 -17.41 8.27 5.49
N ALA A 138 -17.05 7.86 4.27
CA ALA A 138 -18.03 7.57 3.22
C ALA A 138 -18.90 6.35 3.55
N VAL A 139 -18.34 5.32 4.17
CA VAL A 139 -19.07 4.10 4.52
C VAL A 139 -19.82 4.25 5.84
N LEU A 140 -19.19 4.80 6.87
CA LEU A 140 -19.77 4.94 8.20
C LEU A 140 -20.66 6.19 8.33
N GLN A 141 -20.67 7.06 7.32
CA GLN A 141 -21.41 8.33 7.32
C GLN A 141 -21.12 9.17 8.58
N ARG A 142 -19.84 9.20 8.99
CA ARG A 142 -19.35 9.93 10.17
C ARG A 142 -18.05 10.65 9.86
N PRO A 143 -17.82 11.85 10.40
CA PRO A 143 -16.61 12.61 10.13
C PRO A 143 -15.40 11.92 10.78
N LEU A 144 -14.34 11.77 10.00
CA LEU A 144 -13.04 11.33 10.50
C LEU A 144 -12.06 12.49 10.31
N PRO A 145 -11.92 13.40 11.30
CA PRO A 145 -11.00 14.51 11.21
C PRO A 145 -9.57 14.00 11.12
N TYR A 146 -8.87 14.41 10.05
CA TYR A 146 -7.46 14.11 9.88
C TYR A 146 -6.64 14.69 11.03
N ARG A 147 -5.67 13.90 11.53
CA ARG A 147 -4.72 14.33 12.57
C ARG A 147 -3.30 13.89 12.20
N PRO A 148 -2.24 14.66 12.52
CA PRO A 148 -0.85 14.27 12.24
C PRO A 148 -0.42 12.92 12.83
N ARG A 149 -1.08 12.45 13.91
CA ARG A 149 -0.85 11.11 14.48
C ARG A 149 -0.97 9.95 13.48
N PHE A 150 -1.66 10.13 12.35
CA PHE A 150 -1.74 9.09 11.32
C PHE A 150 -0.36 8.76 10.72
N TYR A 151 0.61 9.69 10.75
CA TYR A 151 1.98 9.40 10.36
C TYR A 151 2.67 8.36 11.26
N SER A 152 2.22 8.17 12.50
CA SER A 152 2.90 7.26 13.42
C SER A 152 2.80 5.80 12.96
N HIS A 153 1.59 5.32 12.62
CA HIS A 153 1.42 3.95 12.14
C HIS A 153 2.05 3.73 10.77
N LEU A 154 2.13 4.76 9.92
CA LEU A 154 2.84 4.66 8.65
C LEU A 154 4.35 4.49 8.86
N LEU A 155 4.96 5.38 9.65
CA LEU A 155 6.40 5.34 9.93
C LEU A 155 6.79 4.03 10.63
N LEU A 156 6.03 3.64 11.65
CA LEU A 156 6.27 2.40 12.38
C LEU A 156 6.13 1.19 11.46
N LEU A 157 5.12 1.15 10.58
CA LEU A 157 4.97 0.07 9.61
C LEU A 157 6.23 -0.08 8.74
N HIS A 158 6.80 1.02 8.24
CA HIS A 158 8.00 0.96 7.43
C HIS A 158 9.19 0.39 8.19
N ILE A 159 9.40 0.82 9.43
CA ILE A 159 10.50 0.35 10.28
C ILE A 159 10.33 -1.13 10.61
N THR A 160 9.15 -1.53 11.10
CA THR A 160 8.89 -2.89 11.55
C THR A 160 8.84 -3.89 10.40
N LEU A 161 8.35 -3.46 9.23
CA LEU A 161 8.40 -4.25 8.01
C LEU A 161 9.82 -4.42 7.48
N ALA A 162 10.67 -3.38 7.57
CA ALA A 162 12.08 -3.52 7.23
C ALA A 162 12.78 -4.53 8.14
N VAL A 163 12.51 -4.49 9.46
CA VAL A 163 12.99 -5.51 10.41
C VAL A 163 12.50 -6.91 10.02
N ARG A 164 11.22 -7.04 9.65
CA ARG A 164 10.62 -8.30 9.22
C ARG A 164 11.35 -8.89 8.00
N ILE A 165 11.49 -8.10 6.95
CA ILE A 165 12.16 -8.51 5.70
C ILE A 165 13.64 -8.79 5.95
N ALA A 166 14.32 -7.99 6.77
CA ALA A 166 15.71 -8.27 7.16
C ALA A 166 15.83 -9.60 7.90
N GLY A 167 14.91 -9.91 8.82
CA GLY A 167 14.87 -11.20 9.51
C GLY A 167 14.67 -12.39 8.56
N ASP A 168 13.86 -12.20 7.51
CA ASP A 168 13.68 -13.20 6.47
C ASP A 168 14.94 -13.40 5.62
N LEU A 169 15.57 -12.32 5.17
CA LEU A 169 16.77 -12.37 4.32
C LEU A 169 18.01 -12.85 5.07
N LEU A 170 18.14 -12.51 6.35
CA LEU A 170 19.24 -12.94 7.22
C LEU A 170 18.97 -14.31 7.87
N LEU A 171 17.82 -14.93 7.57
CA LEU A 171 17.36 -16.18 8.16
C LEU A 171 17.28 -16.17 9.71
N SER A 172 17.21 -14.98 10.32
CA SER A 172 17.18 -14.79 11.77
C SER A 172 15.77 -14.96 12.34
N MET A 173 15.55 -16.04 13.11
CA MET A 173 14.26 -16.32 13.75
C MET A 173 13.82 -15.21 14.71
N SER A 174 14.75 -14.66 15.50
CA SER A 174 14.44 -13.60 16.47
C SER A 174 13.93 -12.33 15.77
N LEU A 175 14.60 -11.88 14.70
CA LEU A 175 14.16 -10.72 13.94
C LEU A 175 12.81 -10.95 13.27
N ARG A 176 12.53 -12.16 12.78
CA ARG A 176 11.22 -12.51 12.22
C ARG A 176 10.11 -12.43 13.28
N GLN A 177 10.34 -12.98 14.48
CA GLN A 177 9.36 -12.96 15.57
C GLN A 177 9.05 -11.53 16.03
N TRP A 178 10.09 -10.73 16.28
CA TRP A 178 9.91 -9.32 16.66
C TRP A 178 9.28 -8.51 15.53
N GLY A 179 9.73 -8.68 14.29
CA GLY A 179 9.15 -8.00 13.13
C GLY A 179 7.66 -8.34 12.95
N ALA A 180 7.27 -9.60 13.13
CA ALA A 180 5.88 -10.04 13.04
C ALA A 180 5.02 -9.44 14.17
N LEU A 181 5.49 -9.53 15.42
CA LEU A 181 4.78 -8.97 16.57
C LEU A 181 4.59 -7.46 16.44
N LEU A 182 5.66 -6.74 16.08
CA LEU A 182 5.62 -5.29 15.92
C LEU A 182 4.72 -4.88 14.75
N ASN A 183 4.74 -5.59 13.63
CA ASN A 183 3.80 -5.36 12.53
C ASN A 183 2.34 -5.51 12.99
N ALA A 184 2.03 -6.55 13.78
CA ALA A 184 0.68 -6.74 14.33
C ALA A 184 0.27 -5.57 15.24
N LEU A 185 1.18 -5.13 16.13
CA LEU A 185 0.94 -3.97 16.99
C LEU A 185 0.72 -2.68 16.18
N VAL A 186 1.43 -2.49 15.07
CA VAL A 186 1.22 -1.34 14.18
C VAL A 186 -0.15 -1.36 13.52
N VAL A 187 -0.64 -2.53 13.10
CA VAL A 187 -2.01 -2.66 12.57
C VAL A 187 -3.04 -2.31 13.65
N LEU A 188 -2.84 -2.77 14.88
CA LEU A 188 -3.69 -2.40 16.02
C LEU A 188 -3.62 -0.90 16.33
N LEU A 189 -2.45 -0.29 16.24
CA LEU A 189 -2.27 1.16 16.40
C LEU A 189 -3.03 1.94 15.31
N PHE A 190 -3.00 1.47 14.06
CA PHE A 190 -3.79 2.04 12.98
C PHE A 190 -5.30 1.98 13.28
N LEU A 191 -5.80 0.82 13.73
CA LEU A 191 -7.19 0.65 14.17
C LEU A 191 -7.53 1.63 15.30
N GLY A 192 -6.69 1.69 16.34
CA GLY A 192 -6.87 2.59 17.48
C GLY A 192 -6.88 4.07 17.08
N ASN A 193 -5.95 4.51 16.23
CA ASN A 193 -5.90 5.87 15.72
C ASN A 193 -7.16 6.24 14.91
N THR A 194 -7.67 5.29 14.13
CA THR A 194 -8.88 5.45 13.31
C THR A 194 -10.12 5.57 14.19
N VAL A 195 -10.32 4.64 15.14
CA VAL A 195 -11.44 4.67 16.08
C VAL A 195 -11.42 5.95 16.91
N ALA A 196 -10.25 6.32 17.44
CA ALA A 196 -10.11 7.55 18.20
C ALA A 196 -10.37 8.82 17.36
N ALA A 197 -10.20 8.77 16.04
CA ALA A 197 -10.53 9.89 15.16
C ALA A 197 -12.04 9.96 14.92
N LEU A 198 -12.69 8.83 14.65
CA LEU A 198 -14.15 8.74 14.47
C LEU A 198 -14.91 9.18 15.74
N VAL A 199 -14.48 8.75 16.92
CA VAL A 199 -15.09 9.16 18.19
C VAL A 199 -14.95 10.67 18.41
N ALA A 200 -13.78 11.23 18.08
CA ALA A 200 -13.57 12.67 18.17
C ALA A 200 -14.45 13.46 17.19
N GLY A 201 -14.65 12.94 15.97
CA GLY A 201 -15.54 13.52 14.97
C GLY A 201 -17.00 13.55 15.43
N ALA A 202 -17.51 12.42 15.93
CA ALA A 202 -18.90 12.31 16.40
C ALA A 202 -19.22 13.25 17.59
N LYS A 203 -18.25 13.47 18.48
CA LYS A 203 -18.41 14.46 19.57
C LYS A 203 -18.54 15.88 19.04
N GLY A 204 -17.76 16.23 18.00
CA GLY A 204 -17.80 17.55 17.37
C GLY A 204 -19.15 17.86 16.74
N GLU A 205 -19.75 16.90 16.03
CA GLU A 205 -21.09 17.08 15.43
C GLU A 205 -22.18 17.27 16.47
N ARG A 206 -22.16 16.47 17.55
CA ARG A 206 -23.18 16.60 18.61
C ARG A 206 -23.13 17.98 19.26
N SER A 207 -21.93 18.46 19.62
CA SER A 207 -21.78 19.79 20.22
C SER A 207 -22.16 20.95 19.29
N TYR A 208 -22.02 20.78 17.96
CA TYR A 208 -22.50 21.78 17.00
C TYR A 208 -24.04 21.85 17.00
N ARG A 209 -24.72 20.69 16.92
CA ARG A 209 -26.19 20.61 16.94
C ARG A 209 -26.80 21.13 18.24
N GLU A 210 -26.15 20.86 19.38
CA GLU A 210 -26.58 21.39 20.69
C GLU A 210 -26.51 22.92 20.75
N ARG A 211 -25.49 23.54 20.13
CA ARG A 211 -25.38 25.01 20.07
C ARG A 211 -26.39 25.64 19.13
N GLU A 212 -26.68 24.98 18.00
CA GLU A 212 -27.66 25.44 17.02
C GLU A 212 -29.09 25.41 17.58
N MET A 213 -29.43 24.42 18.42
CA MET A 213 -30.74 24.36 19.08
C MET A 213 -30.88 25.32 20.28
N ALA A 214 -29.77 25.85 20.80
CA ALA A 214 -29.75 26.72 21.98
C ALA A 214 -29.69 28.22 21.63
N GLY A 215 -29.54 28.58 20.35
CA GLY A 215 -29.56 29.95 19.83
C GLY A 215 -30.82 30.24 19.05
#